data_AF-A0A352VQM3-F1
#
_entry.id   AF-A0A352VQM3-F1
#
_cell.length_a   1.000
_cell.length_b   1.000
_cell.length_c   1.000
_cell.angle_alpha   90.00
_cell.angle_beta   90.00
_cell.angle_gamma   90.00
#
_symmetry.space_group_name_H-M   'P 1'
#
loop_
_entity.id
_entity.type
_entity.pdbx_description
1 polymer ?
#
loop_
_entity_poly.entity_id
_entity_poly.type
_entity_poly.pdbx_seq_one_letter_code
_entity_poly.pdbx_strand_id
1 'polypeptide(L)'
;MMKDMMSGFELYQPADVDDAIQLIDRYGNRGWKLAGGYDSLDWFKNRGKGPEAVIDLEGLDALKGIRETTDGVEIGALTTLTEVERSPLLRDRYGLLADAARTVASPQIRNAGTLGGNLSQDTRCWYYRYGVDCYRAGGNTCYAAAPEAMNREHA
;
A
#
# COMPACT_ATOMS: atom_id res chain seq x y z
N MET A 1 -11.11 19.37 11.68
CA MET A 1 -11.69 19.82 10.39
C MET A 1 -10.90 19.15 9.28
N MET A 2 -11.51 18.17 8.61
CA MET A 2 -10.89 17.40 7.53
C MET A 2 -10.57 18.37 6.38
N LYS A 3 -9.30 18.70 6.20
CA LYS A 3 -8.84 19.48 5.05
C LYS A 3 -8.74 18.49 3.90
N ASP A 4 -9.83 18.24 3.20
CA ASP A 4 -9.89 17.39 2.00
C ASP A 4 -9.21 18.11 0.81
N MET A 5 -7.96 18.51 1.02
CA MET A 5 -7.12 19.21 0.06
C MET A 5 -5.72 18.64 0.17
N MET A 6 -5.36 17.82 -0.81
CA MET A 6 -4.03 17.24 -0.97
C MET A 6 -3.02 18.33 -1.38
N SER A 7 -1.74 18.14 -1.06
CA SER A 7 -0.67 18.93 -1.68
C SER A 7 -0.61 18.63 -3.18
N GLY A 8 -0.23 19.62 -3.98
CA GLY A 8 0.06 19.37 -5.40
C GLY A 8 1.24 18.40 -5.54
N PHE A 9 1.14 17.52 -6.53
CA PHE A 9 2.19 16.59 -6.93
C PHE A 9 2.13 16.40 -8.45
N GLU A 10 3.26 16.05 -9.04
CA GLU A 10 3.31 15.61 -10.44
C GLU A 10 2.93 14.12 -10.53
N LEU A 11 2.11 13.76 -11.50
CA LEU A 11 1.70 12.37 -11.75
C LEU A 11 2.47 11.80 -12.94
N TYR A 12 3.14 10.67 -12.72
CA TYR A 12 3.85 9.92 -13.75
C TYR A 12 3.20 8.56 -13.95
N GLN A 13 3.00 8.18 -15.21
CA GLN A 13 2.45 6.89 -15.63
C GLN A 13 3.48 6.22 -16.55
N PRO A 14 4.42 5.43 -15.98
CA PRO A 14 5.48 4.80 -16.75
C PRO A 14 4.93 3.81 -17.77
N ALA A 15 5.61 3.70 -18.91
CA ALA A 15 5.21 2.80 -19.99
C ALA A 15 5.57 1.33 -19.71
N ASP A 16 6.64 1.12 -18.95
CA ASP A 16 7.15 -0.20 -18.58
C ASP A 16 7.85 -0.17 -17.20
N VAL A 17 8.34 -1.33 -16.77
CA VAL A 17 8.99 -1.50 -15.46
C VAL A 17 10.31 -0.74 -15.36
N ASP A 18 11.07 -0.64 -16.46
CA ASP A 18 12.37 0.04 -16.44
C ASP A 18 12.18 1.56 -16.33
N ASP A 19 11.19 2.13 -17.02
CA ASP A 19 10.78 3.52 -16.87
C ASP A 19 10.29 3.82 -15.44
N ALA A 20 9.50 2.90 -14.86
CA ALA A 20 9.06 3.02 -13.47
C ALA A 20 10.25 3.06 -12.49
N ILE A 21 11.24 2.17 -12.67
CA ILE A 21 12.46 2.14 -11.84
C ILE A 21 13.24 3.45 -11.99
N GLN A 22 13.42 3.96 -13.21
CA GLN A 22 14.11 5.23 -13.45
C GLN A 22 13.43 6.41 -12.75
N LEU A 23 12.10 6.47 -12.77
CA LEU A 23 11.33 7.48 -12.03
C LEU A 23 11.50 7.32 -10.52
N ILE A 24 11.41 6.08 -10.01
CA ILE A 24 11.59 5.80 -8.58
C ILE A 24 12.98 6.25 -8.12
N ASP A 25 14.02 5.95 -8.88
CA ASP A 25 15.40 6.35 -8.57
C ASP A 25 15.59 7.87 -8.66
N ARG A 26 14.99 8.51 -9.67
CA ARG A 26 15.05 9.97 -9.85
C ARG A 26 14.44 10.74 -8.68
N TYR A 27 13.29 10.30 -8.18
CA TYR A 27 12.58 11.00 -7.11
C TYR A 27 12.99 10.52 -5.71
N GLY A 28 13.47 9.29 -5.57
CA GLY A 28 13.90 8.73 -4.29
C GLY A 28 12.81 8.85 -3.22
N ASN A 29 13.16 9.41 -2.06
CA ASN A 29 12.23 9.63 -0.95
C ASN A 29 11.15 10.69 -1.22
N ARG A 30 11.30 11.50 -2.28
CA ARG A 30 10.30 12.51 -2.70
C ARG A 30 9.23 11.88 -3.60
N GLY A 31 9.49 10.69 -4.14
CA GLY A 31 8.58 9.94 -4.99
C GLY A 31 7.71 8.98 -4.19
N TRP A 32 6.47 8.80 -4.64
CA TRP A 32 5.54 7.84 -4.06
C TRP A 32 5.08 6.84 -5.12
N LYS A 33 5.27 5.55 -4.84
CA LYS A 33 4.75 4.46 -5.68
C LYS A 33 3.27 4.28 -5.41
N LEU A 34 2.44 4.42 -6.44
CA LEU A 34 1.00 4.29 -6.36
C LEU A 34 0.53 3.06 -7.14
N ALA A 35 -0.44 2.35 -6.57
CA ALA A 35 -1.21 1.30 -7.21
C ALA A 35 -2.69 1.58 -6.88
N GLY A 36 -3.44 0.64 -6.30
CA GLY A 36 -4.85 0.82 -5.91
C GLY A 36 -5.20 1.97 -4.94
N GLY A 37 -4.21 2.70 -4.42
CA GLY A 37 -4.39 4.00 -3.77
C GLY A 37 -5.06 4.04 -2.38
N TYR A 38 -5.62 2.94 -1.87
CA TYR A 38 -6.42 2.98 -0.64
C TYR A 38 -5.66 3.31 0.65
N ASP A 39 -4.36 3.01 0.75
CA ASP A 39 -3.54 3.49 1.87
C ASP A 39 -2.90 4.85 1.54
N SER A 40 -2.40 5.01 0.31
CA SER A 40 -1.70 6.23 -0.15
C SER A 40 -2.60 7.47 -0.12
N LEU A 41 -3.81 7.39 -0.67
CA LEU A 41 -4.71 8.54 -0.76
C LEU A 41 -5.24 8.96 0.62
N ASP A 42 -5.36 8.03 1.57
CA ASP A 42 -5.65 8.34 2.98
C ASP A 42 -4.51 9.20 3.57
N TRP A 43 -3.25 8.83 3.31
CA TRP A 43 -2.09 9.64 3.72
C TRP A 43 -2.06 11.03 3.09
N PHE A 44 -2.38 11.14 1.80
CA PHE A 44 -2.34 12.41 1.07
C PHE A 44 -3.44 13.36 1.56
N LYS A 45 -4.66 12.85 1.78
CA LYS A 45 -5.79 13.65 2.28
C LYS A 45 -5.59 14.12 3.72
N ASN A 46 -5.01 13.27 4.56
CA ASN A 46 -4.68 13.63 5.94
C ASN A 46 -3.38 14.44 6.07
N ARG A 47 -2.70 14.72 4.94
CA ARG A 47 -1.42 15.45 4.88
C ARG A 47 -0.30 14.84 5.72
N GLY A 48 -0.39 13.53 6.01
CA GLY A 48 0.68 12.82 6.70
C GLY A 48 1.85 12.49 5.76
N LYS A 49 1.61 12.46 4.45
CA LYS A 49 2.63 12.31 3.40
C LYS A 49 2.34 13.31 2.28
N GLY A 50 3.35 14.05 1.85
CA GLY A 50 3.27 15.03 0.77
C GLY A 50 4.36 14.76 -0.26
N PRO A 51 4.18 13.79 -1.15
CA PRO A 51 5.17 13.51 -2.20
C PRO A 51 5.22 14.63 -3.23
N GLU A 52 6.38 14.83 -3.84
CA GLU A 52 6.53 15.73 -4.99
C GLU A 52 6.07 15.05 -6.29
N ALA A 53 6.30 13.74 -6.39
CA ALA A 53 5.95 12.92 -7.53
C ALA A 53 5.18 11.67 -7.11
N VAL A 54 4.10 11.38 -7.81
CA VAL A 54 3.34 10.14 -7.69
C VAL A 54 3.57 9.32 -8.95
N ILE A 55 4.06 8.10 -8.78
CA ILE A 55 4.41 7.18 -9.85
C ILE A 55 3.34 6.09 -9.84
N ASP A 56 2.36 6.22 -10.72
CA ASP A 56 1.22 5.32 -10.84
C ASP A 56 1.60 4.09 -11.66
N LEU A 57 1.71 2.96 -10.97
CA LEU A 57 2.15 1.70 -11.54
C LEU A 57 1.01 0.93 -12.21
N GLU A 58 -0.26 1.35 -12.09
CA GLU A 58 -1.43 0.55 -12.50
C GLU A 58 -1.41 0.13 -13.98
N GLY A 59 -0.76 0.91 -14.84
CA GLY A 59 -0.58 0.62 -16.26
C GLY A 59 0.39 -0.53 -16.60
N LEU A 60 1.16 -1.03 -15.63
CA LEU A 60 2.22 -2.02 -15.87
C LEU A 60 1.69 -3.46 -15.86
N ASP A 61 1.19 -3.92 -17.01
CA ASP A 61 0.59 -5.25 -17.14
C ASP A 61 1.56 -6.41 -16.81
N ALA A 62 2.86 -6.20 -16.99
CA ALA A 62 3.90 -7.17 -16.61
C ALA A 62 3.92 -7.48 -15.10
N LEU A 63 3.31 -6.63 -14.27
CA LEU A 63 3.23 -6.80 -12.82
C LEU A 63 1.86 -7.34 -12.37
N LYS A 64 1.00 -7.80 -13.29
CA LYS A 64 -0.33 -8.35 -13.00
C LYS A 64 -0.37 -9.85 -13.22
N GLY A 65 -1.34 -10.49 -12.59
CA GLY A 65 -1.68 -11.89 -12.79
C GLY A 65 -1.05 -12.84 -11.80
N ILE A 66 -1.43 -14.11 -11.98
CA ILE A 66 -1.03 -15.24 -11.15
C ILE A 66 -0.63 -16.35 -12.11
N ARG A 67 0.58 -16.87 -11.98
CA ARG A 67 1.07 -17.96 -12.84
C ARG A 67 1.77 -19.03 -12.02
N GLU A 68 1.55 -20.27 -12.42
CA GLU A 68 2.32 -21.39 -11.88
C GLU A 68 3.75 -21.36 -12.44
N THR A 69 4.69 -21.74 -11.59
CA THR A 69 6.11 -21.88 -11.94
C THR A 69 6.56 -23.30 -11.60
N THR A 70 7.78 -23.67 -11.97
CA THR A 70 8.38 -24.97 -11.65
C THR A 70 8.38 -25.26 -10.14
N ASP A 71 8.54 -24.21 -9.33
CA ASP A 71 8.77 -24.33 -7.89
C ASP A 71 7.63 -23.75 -7.04
N GLY A 72 6.54 -23.29 -7.66
CA GLY A 72 5.42 -22.71 -6.91
C GLY A 72 4.50 -21.83 -7.75
N VAL A 73 4.18 -20.66 -7.21
CA VAL A 73 3.32 -19.66 -7.84
C VAL A 73 3.99 -18.30 -7.79
N GLU A 74 3.95 -17.58 -8.90
CA GLU A 74 4.31 -16.18 -8.96
C GLU A 74 3.02 -15.34 -9.02
N ILE A 75 2.98 -14.30 -8.19
CA ILE A 75 1.86 -13.35 -8.16
C ILE A 75 2.43 -11.96 -8.42
N GLY A 76 1.96 -11.33 -9.49
CA GLY A 76 2.32 -9.95 -9.81
C GLY A 76 1.92 -8.99 -8.69
N ALA A 77 2.77 -7.99 -8.41
CA ALA A 77 2.53 -7.02 -7.34
C ALA A 77 1.27 -6.15 -7.55
N LEU A 78 0.79 -6.02 -8.79
CA LEU A 78 -0.42 -5.30 -9.15
C LEU A 78 -1.67 -6.18 -9.24
N THR A 79 -1.55 -7.49 -8.99
CA THR A 79 -2.71 -8.37 -8.87
C THR A 79 -3.58 -7.91 -7.71
N THR A 80 -4.86 -7.74 -7.97
CA THR A 80 -5.82 -7.28 -6.95
C THR A 80 -6.07 -8.36 -5.90
N LEU A 81 -6.43 -7.96 -4.68
CA LEU A 81 -6.77 -8.91 -3.63
C LEU A 81 -8.02 -9.74 -4.01
N THR A 82 -8.92 -9.18 -4.84
CA THR A 82 -10.05 -9.92 -5.41
C THR A 82 -9.60 -11.02 -6.36
N GLU A 83 -8.59 -10.80 -7.21
CA GLU A 83 -8.03 -11.86 -8.05
C GLU A 83 -7.32 -12.93 -7.21
N VAL A 84 -6.59 -12.52 -6.17
CA VAL A 84 -5.93 -13.44 -5.23
C VAL A 84 -6.95 -14.33 -4.50
N GLU A 85 -8.02 -13.75 -3.92
CA GLU A 85 -9.03 -14.54 -3.19
C GLU A 85 -9.81 -15.49 -4.12
N ARG A 86 -9.95 -15.15 -5.41
CA ARG A 86 -10.77 -15.90 -6.39
C ARG A 86 -9.99 -16.88 -7.23
N SER A 87 -8.66 -16.82 -7.23
CA SER A 87 -7.82 -17.70 -8.04
C SER A 87 -8.04 -19.18 -7.73
N PRO A 88 -8.47 -19.99 -8.71
CA PRO A 88 -8.62 -21.44 -8.50
C PRO A 88 -7.31 -22.09 -8.07
N LEU A 89 -6.18 -21.69 -8.68
CA LEU A 89 -4.85 -22.19 -8.34
C LEU A 89 -4.50 -21.92 -6.87
N LEU A 90 -4.71 -20.69 -6.40
CA LEU A 90 -4.39 -20.35 -5.01
C LEU A 90 -5.37 -21.00 -4.02
N ARG A 91 -6.64 -21.14 -4.37
CA ARG A 91 -7.61 -21.80 -3.49
C ARG A 91 -7.33 -23.30 -3.32
N ASP A 92 -6.86 -23.96 -4.38
CA ASP A 92 -6.53 -25.37 -4.36
C ASP A 92 -5.21 -25.65 -3.62
N ARG A 93 -4.15 -24.91 -3.96
CA ARG A 93 -2.79 -25.21 -3.47
C ARG A 93 -2.29 -24.32 -2.32
N TYR A 94 -2.86 -23.13 -2.15
CA TYR A 94 -2.40 -22.08 -1.22
C TYR A 94 -3.58 -21.46 -0.46
N GLY A 95 -4.55 -22.28 -0.03
CA GLY A 95 -5.86 -21.82 0.44
C GLY A 95 -5.79 -20.77 1.56
N LEU A 96 -4.81 -20.85 2.46
CA LEU A 96 -4.60 -19.85 3.52
C LEU A 96 -4.36 -18.44 2.98
N LEU A 97 -3.64 -18.30 1.86
CA LEU A 97 -3.40 -17.01 1.21
C LEU A 97 -4.70 -16.44 0.62
N ALA A 98 -5.49 -17.27 -0.04
CA ALA A 98 -6.78 -16.87 -0.60
C ALA A 98 -7.78 -16.47 0.51
N ASP A 99 -7.82 -17.23 1.61
CA ASP A 99 -8.63 -16.93 2.78
C ASP A 99 -8.18 -15.63 3.46
N ALA A 100 -6.88 -15.42 3.64
CA ALA A 100 -6.33 -14.18 4.19
C ALA A 100 -6.72 -12.97 3.32
N ALA A 101 -6.52 -13.05 2.01
CA ALA A 101 -6.90 -11.99 1.07
C ALA A 101 -8.39 -11.63 1.21
N ARG A 102 -9.27 -12.62 1.36
CA ARG A 102 -10.72 -12.40 1.56
C ARG A 102 -11.06 -11.60 2.81
N THR A 103 -10.25 -11.69 3.87
CA THR A 103 -10.49 -10.97 5.13
C THR A 103 -10.06 -9.51 5.10
N VAL A 104 -9.32 -9.08 4.06
CA VAL A 104 -8.80 -7.71 4.00
C VAL A 104 -9.92 -6.73 3.65
N ALA A 105 -10.23 -5.83 4.57
CA ALA A 105 -11.11 -4.68 4.33
C ALA A 105 -12.47 -5.06 3.69
N SER A 106 -13.00 -4.19 2.82
CA SER A 106 -14.26 -4.42 2.09
C SER A 106 -14.02 -4.94 0.67
N PRO A 107 -15.03 -5.57 0.02
CA PRO A 107 -14.91 -6.01 -1.37
C PRO A 107 -14.50 -4.90 -2.34
N GLN A 108 -14.97 -3.66 -2.13
CA GLN A 108 -14.62 -2.50 -2.96
C GLN A 108 -13.13 -2.17 -2.86
N ILE A 109 -12.58 -2.19 -1.63
CA ILE A 109 -11.16 -1.98 -1.40
C ILE A 109 -10.35 -3.12 -2.03
N ARG A 110 -10.80 -4.37 -1.94
CA ARG A 110 -10.10 -5.52 -2.55
C ARG A 110 -10.12 -5.52 -4.07
N ASN A 111 -11.15 -4.94 -4.69
CA ASN A 111 -11.27 -4.87 -6.15
C ASN A 111 -10.21 -3.97 -6.81
N ALA A 112 -9.67 -2.97 -6.09
CA ALA A 112 -8.61 -2.11 -6.61
C ALA A 112 -7.31 -2.21 -5.79
N GLY A 113 -7.37 -2.61 -4.52
CA GLY A 113 -6.21 -2.86 -3.68
C GLY A 113 -5.37 -4.02 -4.22
N THR A 114 -4.09 -3.77 -4.45
CA THR A 114 -3.15 -4.75 -5.01
C THR A 114 -2.39 -5.51 -3.93
N LEU A 115 -1.86 -6.68 -4.26
CA LEU A 115 -1.03 -7.47 -3.35
C LEU A 115 0.20 -6.67 -2.86
N GLY A 116 0.93 -6.01 -3.77
CA GLY A 116 2.09 -5.19 -3.43
C GLY A 116 1.73 -3.98 -2.56
N GLY A 117 0.57 -3.36 -2.82
CA GLY A 117 0.05 -2.28 -1.98
C GLY A 117 -0.36 -2.77 -0.59
N ASN A 118 -0.96 -3.96 -0.48
CA ASN A 118 -1.32 -4.58 0.79
C ASN A 118 -0.09 -4.91 1.64
N LEU A 119 0.97 -5.45 1.03
CA LEU A 119 2.23 -5.74 1.73
C LEU A 119 2.95 -4.46 2.19
N SER A 120 2.78 -3.36 1.46
CA SER A 120 3.47 -2.09 1.72
C SER A 120 2.66 -1.08 2.53
N GLN A 121 1.45 -1.44 2.98
CA GLN A 121 0.59 -0.52 3.73
C GLN A 121 1.21 -0.12 5.08
N ASP A 122 0.96 1.11 5.53
CA ASP A 122 1.53 1.62 6.77
C ASP A 122 0.65 1.31 8.00
N THR A 123 1.25 1.39 9.19
CA THR A 123 0.61 1.06 10.48
C THR A 123 -0.60 1.94 10.80
N ARG A 124 -1.59 1.35 11.49
CA ARG A 124 -2.83 2.02 11.89
C ARG A 124 -2.76 2.73 13.24
N CYS A 125 -1.57 2.89 13.84
CA CYS A 125 -1.35 3.66 15.07
C CYS A 125 -1.98 5.07 14.97
N TRP A 126 -2.94 5.39 15.83
CA TRP A 126 -3.62 6.69 15.81
C TRP A 126 -2.68 7.85 16.14
N TYR A 127 -1.70 7.68 17.04
CA TYR A 127 -0.71 8.72 17.32
C TYR A 127 0.08 9.11 16.07
N TYR A 128 0.48 8.11 15.27
CA TYR A 128 1.19 8.34 14.03
C TYR A 128 0.28 8.92 12.94
N ARG A 129 -0.91 8.35 12.72
CA ARG A 129 -1.83 8.82 11.66
C ARG A 129 -2.47 10.18 11.95
N TYR A 130 -2.50 10.62 13.21
CA TYR A 130 -2.98 11.96 13.58
C TYR A 130 -1.90 13.04 13.49
N GLY A 131 -0.69 12.70 13.04
CA GLY A 131 0.39 13.66 12.84
C GLY A 131 1.01 14.17 14.15
N VAL A 132 0.90 13.39 15.23
CA VAL A 132 1.68 13.68 16.45
C VAL A 132 3.15 13.43 16.14
N ASP A 133 4.04 14.25 16.71
CA ASP A 133 5.51 14.08 16.62
C ASP A 133 5.97 12.84 17.41
N CYS A 134 5.61 11.66 16.90
CA CYS A 134 5.91 10.37 17.50
C CYS A 134 7.18 9.77 16.91
N TYR A 135 7.72 8.74 17.58
CA TYR A 135 8.94 8.06 17.17
C TYR A 135 8.92 7.60 15.70
N ARG A 136 7.81 7.05 15.23
CA ARG A 136 7.66 6.60 13.83
C ARG A 136 7.60 7.77 12.83
N ALA A 137 7.17 8.95 13.27
CA ALA A 137 7.19 10.17 12.46
C ALA A 137 8.56 10.89 12.47
N GLY A 138 9.56 10.35 13.19
CA GLY A 138 10.89 10.95 13.32
C GLY A 138 11.13 11.69 14.63
N GLY A 139 10.14 11.73 15.52
CA GLY A 139 10.29 12.26 16.88
C GLY A 139 11.03 11.30 17.81
N ASN A 140 11.10 11.64 19.09
CA ASN A 140 11.82 10.83 20.10
C ASN A 140 10.91 10.03 21.04
N THR A 141 9.58 10.16 20.91
CA THR A 141 8.63 9.58 21.87
C THR A 141 7.65 8.61 21.19
N CYS A 142 7.54 7.39 21.70
CA CYS A 142 6.44 6.50 21.34
C CYS A 142 5.26 6.71 22.31
N TYR A 143 4.24 7.46 21.87
CA TYR A 143 3.07 7.74 22.70
C TYR A 143 2.23 6.50 23.04
N ALA A 144 2.29 5.44 22.22
CA ALA A 144 1.63 4.17 22.50
C ALA A 144 2.27 3.39 23.66
N ALA A 145 3.53 3.69 24.01
CA ALA A 145 4.25 3.01 25.07
C ALA A 145 4.07 3.67 26.46
N ALA A 146 3.34 4.78 26.54
CA ALA A 146 3.12 5.45 27.83
C ALA A 146 2.18 4.62 28.74
N PRO A 147 2.33 4.68 30.07
CA PRO A 147 1.56 3.83 31.00
C PRO A 147 0.03 3.98 30.88
N GLU A 148 -0.45 5.17 30.58
CA GLU A 148 -1.88 5.50 30.43
C GLU A 148 -2.28 5.67 28.96
N ALA A 149 -1.43 5.22 28.02
CA ALA A 149 -1.71 5.32 26.60
C ALA A 149 -2.91 4.46 26.23
N MET A 150 -3.67 4.92 25.24
CA MET A 150 -4.53 4.03 24.50
C MET A 150 -3.60 3.14 23.66
N ASN A 151 -3.49 1.86 24.02
CA ASN A 151 -2.56 0.93 23.36
C ASN A 151 -3.13 -0.46 23.08
N ARG A 152 -4.45 -0.68 23.26
CA ARG A 152 -5.13 -1.96 23.00
C ARG A 152 -4.81 -2.59 21.64
N GLU A 153 -4.66 -1.76 20.60
CA GLU A 153 -4.40 -2.19 19.21
C GLU A 153 -2.91 -2.14 18.81
N HIS A 154 -2.00 -1.99 19.78
CA HIS A 154 -0.56 -1.95 19.56
C HIS A 154 0.07 -3.29 20.00
N ALA A 155 1.22 -3.61 19.40
CA ALA A 155 2.00 -4.81 19.74
C ALA A 155 2.79 -4.65 21.05
#